data_AF-A0A661PT92-F1
#
_entry.id   AF-A0A661PT92-F1
#
_cell.length_a   1.000
_cell.length_b   1.000
_cell.length_c   1.000
_cell.angle_alpha   90.00
_cell.angle_beta   90.00
_cell.angle_gamma   90.00
#
_symmetry.space_group_name_H-M   'P 1'
#
loop_
_entity.id
_entity.type
_entity.pdbx_description
1 polymer ?
#
loop_
_entity_poly.entity_id
_entity_poly.type
_entity_poly.pdbx_seq_one_letter_code
_entity_poly.pdbx_strand_id
1 'polypeptide(L)'
;MACLAFANVVTRYLFHYPLAFTEEIEVNSLVWLTMLGTSAAFRKGCHLRMLFIYDKFSPLLQKIVDQFISILSFGLFSVLGILGYRQLLDERFLEITSESLNFPQWIYTICIPAGCILILIRIVQAGYLSLRGGVR
;
A
#
# COMPACT_ATOMS: atom_id res chain seq x y z
N MET A 1 7.76 1.01 -13.72
CA MET A 1 8.14 2.29 -13.08
C MET A 1 9.55 2.72 -13.48
N ALA A 2 10.62 2.01 -13.13
CA ALA A 2 12.01 2.46 -13.39
C ALA A 2 12.31 2.79 -14.87
N CYS A 3 11.85 1.97 -15.82
CA CYS A 3 12.05 2.25 -17.25
C CYS A 3 11.27 3.48 -17.74
N LEU A 4 10.07 3.74 -17.17
CA LEU A 4 9.28 4.93 -17.50
C LEU A 4 9.97 6.18 -16.96
N ALA A 5 10.40 6.15 -15.70
CA ALA A 5 11.14 7.25 -15.07
C ALA A 5 12.44 7.56 -15.82
N PHE A 6 13.17 6.52 -16.25
CA PHE A 6 14.37 6.69 -17.05
C PHE A 6 14.05 7.31 -18.42
N ALA A 7 13.01 6.83 -19.10
CA ALA A 7 12.58 7.38 -20.38
C ALA A 7 12.17 8.86 -20.23
N ASN A 8 11.43 9.22 -19.19
CA ASN A 8 11.00 10.58 -18.91
C ASN A 8 12.20 11.52 -18.68
N VAL A 9 13.21 11.09 -17.91
CA VAL A 9 14.47 11.84 -17.74
C VAL A 9 15.18 12.02 -19.10
N VAL A 10 15.35 10.95 -19.88
CA VAL A 10 15.98 11.01 -21.20
C VAL A 10 15.25 12.00 -22.12
N THR A 11 13.92 11.92 -22.24
CA THR A 11 13.14 12.82 -23.10
C THR A 11 13.17 14.27 -22.63
N ARG A 12 13.13 14.50 -21.31
CA ARG A 12 13.15 15.84 -20.73
C ARG A 12 14.49 16.55 -20.92
N TYR A 13 15.60 15.83 -20.74
CA TYR A 13 16.93 16.45 -20.78
C TYR A 13 17.60 16.40 -22.16
N LEU A 14 17.35 15.36 -22.97
CA LEU A 14 17.95 15.26 -24.31
C LEU A 14 17.04 15.87 -25.39
N PHE A 15 15.74 15.61 -25.33
CA PHE A 15 14.79 16.02 -26.36
C PHE A 15 14.01 17.30 -25.98
N HIS A 16 14.25 17.86 -24.79
CA HIS A 16 13.59 19.07 -24.27
C HIS A 16 12.05 19.03 -24.30
N TYR A 17 11.48 17.82 -24.35
CA TYR A 17 10.04 17.58 -24.43
C TYR A 17 9.63 16.70 -23.25
N PRO A 18 9.04 17.29 -22.18
CA PRO A 18 8.56 16.51 -21.04
C PRO A 18 7.29 15.73 -21.41
N LEU A 19 7.28 14.43 -21.15
CA LEU A 19 6.14 13.57 -21.40
C LEU A 19 5.21 13.60 -20.19
N ALA A 20 4.31 14.59 -20.12
CA ALA A 20 3.39 14.77 -18.98
C ALA A 20 2.59 13.50 -18.63
N PHE A 21 2.21 12.71 -19.63
CA PHE A 21 1.50 11.44 -19.44
C PHE A 21 2.33 10.36 -18.73
N THR A 22 3.67 10.37 -18.90
CA THR A 22 4.52 9.39 -18.22
C THR A 22 4.60 9.65 -16.72
N GLU A 23 4.52 10.92 -16.32
CA GLU A 23 4.54 11.32 -14.91
C GLU A 23 3.28 10.81 -14.18
N GLU A 24 2.09 10.95 -14.78
CA GLU A 24 0.85 10.39 -14.22
C GLU A 24 0.92 8.86 -14.06
N ILE A 25 1.44 8.16 -15.08
CA ILE A 25 1.57 6.70 -15.04
C ILE A 25 2.61 6.27 -13.99
N GLU A 26 3.70 7.01 -13.83
CA GLU A 26 4.74 6.74 -12.84
C GLU A 26 4.20 6.89 -11.42
N VAL A 27 3.50 7.99 -11.13
CA VAL A 27 2.89 8.23 -9.82
C VAL A 27 1.85 7.14 -9.50
N ASN A 28 0.95 6.83 -10.44
CA ASN A 28 -0.03 5.77 -10.22
C ASN A 28 0.63 4.38 -10.07
N SER A 29 1.68 4.09 -10.84
CA SER A 29 2.47 2.86 -10.69
C SER A 29 3.13 2.77 -9.31
N LEU A 30 3.61 3.89 -8.76
CA LEU A 30 4.20 3.94 -7.43
C LEU A 30 3.18 3.58 -6.34
N VAL A 31 1.93 4.02 -6.47
CA VAL A 31 0.87 3.64 -5.51
C VAL A 31 0.62 2.13 -5.56
N TRP A 32 0.49 1.55 -6.77
CA TRP A 32 0.39 0.10 -6.94
C TRP A 32 1.57 -0.65 -6.30
N LEU A 33 2.80 -0.21 -6.57
CA LEU A 33 4.00 -0.79 -5.98
C LEU A 33 4.02 -0.68 -4.45
N THR A 34 3.54 0.43 -3.90
CA THR A 34 3.46 0.65 -2.46
C THR A 34 2.44 -0.29 -1.81
N MET A 35 1.26 -0.44 -2.40
CA MET A 35 0.23 -1.35 -1.90
C MET A 35 0.69 -2.81 -1.96
N LEU A 36 1.24 -3.24 -3.09
CA LEU A 36 1.77 -4.60 -3.25
C LEU A 36 2.99 -4.86 -2.37
N GLY A 37 3.90 -3.89 -2.27
CA GLY A 37 5.08 -3.94 -1.40
C GLY A 37 4.70 -4.07 0.07
N THR A 38 3.68 -3.33 0.50
CA THR A 38 3.12 -3.42 1.85
C THR A 38 2.54 -4.80 2.12
N SER A 39 1.72 -5.34 1.21
CA SER A 39 1.20 -6.71 1.32
C SER A 39 2.31 -7.76 1.42
N ALA A 40 3.38 -7.61 0.63
CA ALA A 40 4.56 -8.47 0.70
C ALA A 40 5.33 -8.32 2.02
N ALA A 41 5.44 -7.11 2.57
CA ALA A 41 6.09 -6.85 3.85
C ALA A 41 5.33 -7.52 5.01
N PHE A 42 4.00 -7.43 5.04
CA PHE A 42 3.16 -8.15 6.01
C PHE A 42 3.34 -9.67 5.90
N ARG A 43 3.43 -10.21 4.69
CA ARG A 43 3.68 -11.66 4.50
C ARG A 43 5.04 -12.09 5.07
N LYS A 44 6.06 -11.26 4.95
CA LYS A 44 7.41 -11.56 5.47
C LYS A 44 7.56 -11.26 6.97
N GLY A 45 6.53 -10.71 7.62
CA GLY A 45 6.62 -10.26 9.01
C GLY A 45 7.56 -9.06 9.20
N CYS A 46 7.95 -8.38 8.11
CA CYS A 46 8.87 -7.23 8.12
C CYS A 46 8.17 -5.93 8.52
N HIS A 47 7.09 -6.01 9.31
CA HIS A 47 6.55 -4.82 9.95
C HIS A 47 7.65 -4.26 10.85
N LEU A 48 7.95 -2.97 10.72
CA LEU A 48 9.07 -2.35 11.43
C LEU A 48 8.90 -2.55 12.95
N ARG A 49 9.69 -3.46 13.53
CA ARG A 49 9.72 -3.77 14.96
C ARG A 49 10.99 -3.17 15.54
N MET A 50 10.88 -2.43 16.64
CA MET A 50 12.05 -1.96 17.36
C MET A 50 12.63 -3.10 18.19
N LEU A 51 13.56 -3.86 17.60
CA LEU A 51 14.18 -5.05 18.20
C LEU A 51 14.81 -4.75 19.57
N PHE A 52 15.46 -3.59 19.74
CA PHE A 52 16.13 -3.23 21.00
C PHE A 52 15.20 -3.21 22.23
N ILE A 53 13.94 -2.79 22.05
CA ILE A 53 12.94 -2.75 23.14
C ILE A 53 12.15 -4.06 23.16
N TYR A 54 11.82 -4.60 21.97
CA TYR A 54 11.04 -5.82 21.81
C TYR A 54 11.74 -7.06 22.42
N ASP A 55 13.06 -7.16 22.28
CA ASP A 55 13.85 -8.29 22.78
C ASP A 55 13.98 -8.28 24.31
N LYS A 56 13.69 -7.14 24.98
CA LYS A 56 13.65 -7.03 26.44
C LYS A 56 12.31 -7.48 27.03
N PHE A 57 11.28 -7.68 26.21
CA PHE A 57 9.96 -8.08 26.68
C PHE A 57 9.87 -9.57 26.97
N SER A 58 9.04 -9.94 27.96
CA SER A 58 8.74 -11.34 28.22
C SER A 58 7.96 -11.95 27.05
N PRO A 59 8.01 -13.28 26.84
CA PRO A 59 7.30 -13.94 25.73
C PRO A 59 5.79 -13.65 25.69
N LEU A 60 5.18 -13.43 26.86
CA LEU A 60 3.77 -13.04 26.96
C LEU A 60 3.54 -11.61 26.44
N LEU A 61 4.40 -10.67 26.82
CA LEU A 61 4.28 -9.27 26.42
C LEU A 61 4.56 -9.10 24.92
N GLN A 62 5.52 -9.85 24.35
CA GLN A 62 5.76 -9.89 22.91
C GLN A 62 4.50 -10.33 22.14
N LYS A 63 3.80 -11.36 22.61
CA LYS A 63 2.53 -11.81 22.00
C LYS A 63 1.44 -10.75 22.09
N ILE A 64 1.29 -10.09 23.24
CA ILE A 64 0.30 -9.02 23.42
C ILE A 64 0.58 -7.86 22.45
N VAL A 65 1.84 -7.44 22.35
CA VAL A 65 2.27 -6.36 21.44
C VAL A 65 2.04 -6.75 19.98
N ASP A 66 2.39 -7.97 19.57
CA ASP A 66 2.17 -8.45 18.20
C ASP A 66 0.68 -8.47 17.82
N GLN A 67 -0.19 -8.93 18.73
CA GLN A 67 -1.63 -8.93 18.52
C GLN A 67 -2.19 -7.50 18.48
N PHE A 68 -1.72 -6.62 19.37
CA PHE A 68 -2.10 -5.22 19.37
C PHE A 68 -1.72 -4.52 18.06
N ILE A 69 -0.50 -4.70 17.57
CA ILE A 69 -0.03 -4.17 16.28
C ILE A 69 -0.89 -4.72 15.13
N SER A 70 -1.23 -6.01 15.17
CA SER A 70 -2.06 -6.64 14.14
C SER A 70 -3.46 -6.03 14.10
N ILE A 71 -4.08 -5.80 15.27
CA ILE A 71 -5.41 -5.15 15.38
C ILE A 71 -5.35 -3.70 14.89
N LEU A 72 -4.34 -2.92 15.31
CA LEU A 72 -4.17 -1.55 14.85
C LEU A 72 -3.96 -1.47 13.33
N SER A 73 -3.12 -2.35 12.79
CA SER A 73 -2.87 -2.43 11.35
C SER A 73 -4.14 -2.80 10.60
N PHE A 74 -4.91 -3.77 11.11
CA PHE A 74 -6.19 -4.15 10.53
C PHE A 74 -7.17 -2.97 10.51
N GLY A 75 -7.29 -2.25 11.63
CA GLY A 75 -8.13 -1.05 11.73
C GLY A 75 -7.71 0.03 10.73
N LEU A 76 -6.42 0.35 10.67
CA LEU A 76 -5.86 1.33 9.74
C LEU A 76 -6.18 0.99 8.29
N PHE A 77 -5.84 -0.22 7.83
CA PHE A 77 -6.08 -0.61 6.44
C PHE A 77 -7.56 -0.80 6.11
N SER A 78 -8.41 -1.10 7.09
CA SER A 78 -9.87 -1.12 6.90
C SER A 78 -10.40 0.29 6.67
N VAL A 79 -9.99 1.27 7.49
CA VAL A 79 -10.38 2.68 7.32
C VAL A 79 -9.87 3.21 5.98
N LEU A 80 -8.59 2.97 5.64
CA LEU A 80 -8.03 3.36 4.35
C LEU A 80 -8.78 2.74 3.16
N GLY A 81 -9.14 1.46 3.25
CA GLY A 81 -9.92 0.78 2.23
C GLY A 81 -11.32 1.39 2.04
N ILE A 82 -12.00 1.73 3.15
CA ILE A 82 -13.33 2.36 3.11
C ILE A 82 -13.25 3.78 2.52
N LEU A 83 -12.27 4.58 2.96
CA LEU A 83 -12.08 5.94 2.45
C LEU A 83 -11.69 5.93 0.97
N GLY A 84 -10.78 5.03 0.56
CA GLY A 84 -10.41 4.85 -0.83
C GLY A 84 -11.57 4.38 -1.71
N TYR A 85 -12.46 3.52 -1.17
CA TYR A 85 -13.67 3.11 -1.88
C TYR A 85 -14.68 4.26 -2.02
N ARG A 86 -14.87 5.08 -0.97
CA ARG A 86 -15.72 6.29 -1.05
C ARG A 86 -15.18 7.27 -2.09
N GLN A 87 -13.87 7.55 -2.05
CA GLN A 87 -13.21 8.40 -3.03
C GLN A 87 -13.42 7.88 -4.46
N LEU A 88 -13.28 6.56 -4.68
CA LEU A 88 -13.53 5.95 -5.99
C LEU A 88 -14.97 6.16 -6.49
N LEU A 89 -15.95 6.07 -5.59
CA LEU A 89 -17.36 6.32 -5.93
C LEU A 89 -17.60 7.79 -6.26
N ASP A 90 -17.02 8.71 -5.48
CA ASP A 90 -17.14 10.15 -5.71
C ASP A 90 -16.50 10.53 -7.05
N GLU A 91 -15.31 10.00 -7.36
CA GLU A 91 -14.63 10.20 -8.65
C GLU A 91 -15.43 9.64 -9.84
N ARG A 92 -16.10 8.49 -9.64
CA ARG A 92 -17.02 7.91 -10.65
C ARG A 92 -18.25 8.77 -10.86
N PHE A 93 -18.84 9.29 -9.78
CA PHE A 93 -20.07 10.08 -9.83
C PHE A 93 -19.84 11.46 -10.42
N LEU A 94 -18.72 12.09 -10.11
CA LEU A 94 -18.34 13.42 -10.58
C LEU A 94 -17.62 13.41 -11.94
N GLU A 95 -17.48 12.23 -12.57
CA GLU A 95 -16.78 12.04 -13.85
C GLU A 95 -15.40 12.70 -13.90
N ILE A 96 -14.65 12.62 -12.78
CA ILE A 96 -13.33 13.24 -12.66
C ILE A 96 -12.35 12.54 -13.62
N THR A 97 -11.65 13.32 -14.41
CA THR A 97 -10.66 12.86 -15.38
C THR A 97 -9.25 13.35 -15.02
N SER A 98 -8.23 12.62 -15.46
CA SER A 98 -6.82 12.98 -15.26
C SER A 98 -6.41 14.13 -16.18
N GLU A 99 -5.49 14.98 -15.71
CA GLU A 99 -5.17 16.25 -16.37
C GLU A 99 -4.43 16.06 -17.71
N SER A 100 -3.54 15.06 -17.78
CA SER A 100 -2.70 14.83 -18.96
C SER A 100 -3.36 13.93 -20.00
N LEU A 101 -4.03 12.87 -19.54
CA LEU A 101 -4.51 11.77 -20.37
C LEU A 101 -6.02 11.83 -20.59
N ASN A 102 -6.75 12.65 -19.82
CA ASN A 102 -8.22 12.67 -19.78
C ASN A 102 -8.82 11.28 -19.48
N PHE A 103 -8.08 10.44 -18.76
CA PHE A 103 -8.57 9.12 -18.35
C PHE A 103 -9.43 9.24 -17.09
N PRO A 104 -10.45 8.38 -16.92
CA PRO A 104 -11.23 8.39 -15.69
C PRO A 104 -10.37 8.11 -14.44
N GLN A 105 -10.37 9.03 -13.48
CA GLN A 105 -9.48 9.01 -12.30
C GLN A 105 -9.66 7.76 -11.43
N TRP A 106 -10.89 7.22 -11.40
CA TRP A 106 -11.23 6.03 -10.61
C TRP A 106 -10.42 4.78 -10.99
N ILE A 107 -9.88 4.72 -12.22
CA ILE A 107 -9.00 3.63 -12.68
C ILE A 107 -7.68 3.66 -11.90
N TYR A 108 -7.21 4.84 -11.51
CA TYR A 108 -6.00 5.00 -10.70
C TYR A 108 -6.31 4.74 -9.23
N THR A 109 -7.41 5.30 -8.72
CA THR A 109 -7.80 5.18 -7.32
C THR A 109 -8.17 3.75 -6.90
N ILE A 110 -8.61 2.88 -7.83
CA ILE A 110 -8.96 1.47 -7.53
C ILE A 110 -7.81 0.67 -6.90
N CYS A 111 -6.57 1.10 -7.10
CA CYS A 111 -5.40 0.46 -6.50
C CYS A 111 -5.45 0.47 -4.97
N ILE A 112 -6.05 1.50 -4.37
CA ILE A 112 -6.13 1.70 -2.92
C ILE A 112 -7.07 0.67 -2.28
N PRO A 113 -8.37 0.57 -2.63
CA PRO A 113 -9.25 -0.43 -2.05
C PRO A 113 -8.79 -1.86 -2.40
N ALA A 114 -8.31 -2.12 -3.62
CA ALA A 114 -7.80 -3.43 -4.00
C ALA A 114 -6.56 -3.84 -3.17
N GLY A 115 -5.61 -2.91 -3.01
CA GLY A 115 -4.42 -3.09 -2.18
C GLY A 115 -4.74 -3.33 -0.71
N CYS A 116 -5.67 -2.55 -0.15
CA CYS A 116 -6.11 -2.70 1.23
C CYS A 116 -6.73 -4.09 1.47
N ILE A 117 -7.56 -4.60 0.57
CA ILE A 117 -8.13 -5.95 0.67
C ILE A 117 -7.01 -7.01 0.75
N LEU A 118 -6.00 -6.92 -0.13
CA LEU A 118 -4.87 -7.85 -0.11
C LEU A 118 -4.07 -7.77 1.19
N ILE A 119 -3.87 -6.58 1.73
CA ILE A 119 -3.16 -6.36 3.00
C ILE A 119 -3.96 -6.92 4.18
N LEU A 120 -5.27 -6.67 4.24
CA LEU A 120 -6.15 -7.18 5.30
C LEU A 120 -6.14 -8.70 5.37
N ILE A 121 -6.19 -9.38 4.23
CA ILE A 121 -6.06 -10.85 4.16
C ILE A 121 -4.73 -11.32 4.79
N ARG A 122 -3.62 -10.61 4.52
CA ARG A 122 -2.30 -10.94 5.08
C ARG A 122 -2.22 -10.68 6.58
N ILE A 123 -2.83 -9.60 7.06
CA ILE A 123 -2.89 -9.29 8.50
C ILE A 123 -3.65 -10.39 9.24
N VAL A 124 -4.82 -10.80 8.74
CA VAL A 124 -5.61 -11.89 9.33
C VAL A 124 -4.81 -13.20 9.32
N GLN A 125 -4.13 -13.52 8.21
CA GLN A 125 -3.26 -14.69 8.12
C GLN A 125 -2.13 -14.66 9.15
N ALA A 126 -1.47 -13.51 9.33
CA ALA A 126 -0.38 -13.34 10.30
C ALA A 126 -0.89 -13.44 11.74
N GLY A 127 -2.01 -12.80 12.07
CA GLY A 127 -2.64 -12.88 13.39
C GLY A 127 -3.05 -14.31 13.75
N TYR A 128 -3.63 -15.05 12.80
CA TYR A 128 -4.02 -16.45 12.99
C TYR A 128 -2.82 -17.38 13.24
N LEU A 129 -1.73 -17.17 12.49
CA LEU A 129 -0.49 -17.92 12.68
C LEU A 129 0.15 -17.61 14.04
N SER A 130 0.10 -16.36 14.51
CA SER A 130 0.56 -15.98 15.85
C SER A 130 -0.25 -16.66 16.98
N LEU A 131 -1.56 -16.86 16.79
CA LEU A 131 -2.41 -17.56 17.75
C LEU A 131 -2.19 -19.08 17.76
N ARG A 132 -1.96 -19.71 16.60
CA ARG A 132 -1.67 -21.15 16.50
C ARG A 132 -0.23 -21.51 16.82
N GLY A 133 0.71 -20.62 16.50
CA GLY A 133 2.14 -20.71 16.80
C GLY A 133 2.43 -20.32 18.24
N GLY A 134 1.84 -21.03 19.19
CA GLY A 134 2.27 -20.94 20.58
C GLY A 134 3.72 -21.44 20.71
N VAL A 135 4.66 -20.49 20.81
CA VAL A 135 6.08 -20.71 21.16
C VAL A 135 6.89 -21.43 20.06
N ARG A 136 7.65 -20.65 19.29
CA ARG A 136 9.05 -20.94 19.02
C ARG A 136 9.83 -19.64 19.07
#